data_AF-A0A8J4X0R4-F1
#
_entry.id   AF-A0A8J4X0R4-F1
#
_cell.length_a   1.000
_cell.length_b   1.000
_cell.length_c   1.000
_cell.angle_alpha   90.00
_cell.angle_beta   90.00
_cell.angle_gamma   90.00
#
_symmetry.space_group_name_H-M   'P 1'
#
loop_
_entity.id
_entity.type
_entity.pdbx_description
1 polymer ?
#
loop_
_entity_poly.entity_id
_entity_poly.type
_entity_poly.pdbx_seq_one_letter_code
_entity_poly.pdbx_strand_id
1 'polypeptide(L)'
;MTQWLVWLNFTSSLSATCSSIETNKRIINGTHARDGAYPWIAHIKYVSEELTSYCGATIISNQWLLTAAHCMWPEKGFENNRSNAAKILHFHLEKIILHPAHAIGKMTQDLT
;
A
#
# COMPACT_ATOMS: atom_id res chain seq x y z
N MET A 1 -30.07 12.37 46.80
CA MET A 1 -28.78 12.80 47.39
C MET A 1 -28.05 11.56 47.88
N THR A 2 -26.72 11.53 47.76
CA THR A 2 -25.74 10.47 48.14
C THR A 2 -25.58 9.24 47.23
N GLN A 3 -25.10 9.50 46.01
CA GLN A 3 -23.75 9.20 45.53
C GLN A 3 -22.81 8.27 46.37
N TRP A 4 -22.17 7.33 45.64
CA TRP A 4 -20.84 6.67 45.82
C TRP A 4 -20.66 5.42 46.70
N LEU A 5 -20.39 4.28 46.04
CA LEU A 5 -19.20 3.47 46.32
C LEU A 5 -18.50 3.20 44.97
N VAL A 6 -17.42 3.94 44.75
CA VAL A 6 -16.51 3.83 43.61
C VAL A 6 -15.63 2.60 43.82
N TRP A 7 -15.61 1.69 42.85
CA TRP A 7 -14.61 0.62 42.82
C TRP A 7 -13.23 1.21 42.54
N LEU A 8 -12.28 0.85 43.41
CA LEU A 8 -10.90 1.32 43.43
C LEU A 8 -10.15 0.99 42.12
N ASN A 9 -9.66 2.04 41.49
CA ASN A 9 -8.33 2.19 40.88
C ASN A 9 -7.72 0.99 40.17
N PHE A 10 -7.81 1.01 38.84
CA PHE A 10 -6.69 0.60 37.99
C PHE A 10 -6.58 1.52 36.78
N THR A 11 -6.30 2.81 37.02
CA THR A 11 -5.81 3.69 35.94
C THR A 11 -4.35 3.36 35.70
N SER A 12 -4.08 2.20 35.11
CA SER A 12 -2.79 2.01 34.43
C SER A 12 -2.87 2.80 33.12
N SER A 13 -2.66 4.11 33.21
CA SER A 13 -2.28 4.90 32.04
C SER A 13 -0.86 4.48 31.66
N LEU A 14 -0.74 3.34 30.99
CA LEU A 14 0.39 3.08 30.12
C LEU A 14 0.23 4.08 28.98
N SER A 15 0.79 5.27 29.17
CA SER A 15 1.14 6.11 28.04
C SER A 15 2.13 5.31 27.22
N ALA A 16 1.61 4.56 26.25
CA ALA A 16 2.43 3.98 25.20
C ALA A 16 2.94 5.17 24.38
N THR A 17 4.02 5.79 24.83
CA THR A 17 4.82 6.63 23.95
C THR A 17 5.39 5.70 22.91
N CYS A 18 4.76 5.68 21.74
CA CYS A 18 5.34 5.11 20.54
C CYS A 18 6.57 5.95 20.25
N SER A 19 7.73 5.54 20.76
CA SER A 19 9.00 6.11 20.35
C SER A 19 9.19 5.72 18.89
N SER A 20 8.84 6.63 17.98
CA SER A 20 9.25 6.54 16.59
C SER A 20 10.77 6.70 16.57
N ILE A 21 11.50 5.58 16.60
CA ILE A 21 12.91 5.61 16.22
C ILE A 21 12.91 5.97 14.73
N GLU A 22 13.19 7.24 14.44
CA GLU A 22 13.56 7.75 13.12
C GLU A 22 14.90 7.11 12.72
N THR A 23 14.86 5.82 12.36
CA THR A 23 15.98 5.21 11.67
C THR A 23 15.94 5.76 10.26
N ASN A 24 16.74 6.79 9.99
CA ASN A 24 16.95 7.29 8.64
C ASN A 24 17.72 6.22 7.83
N LYS A 25 17.03 5.14 7.43
CA LYS A 25 17.58 3.99 6.70
C LYS A 25 17.70 4.32 5.21
N ARG A 26 18.36 5.43 4.90
CA ARG A 26 18.62 5.81 3.51
C ARG A 26 19.75 4.95 2.96
N ILE A 27 19.60 4.49 1.72
CA ILE A 27 20.70 3.88 0.98
C ILE A 27 21.70 5.00 0.64
N ILE A 28 22.90 4.93 1.23
CA ILE A 28 24.03 5.82 0.92
C ILE A 28 25.05 4.98 0.13
N ASN A 29 25.50 5.46 -1.03
CA ASN A 29 26.45 4.78 -1.92
C ASN A 29 26.01 3.39 -2.43
N GLY A 30 24.71 3.16 -2.60
CA GLY A 30 24.19 1.92 -3.20
C GLY A 30 24.53 1.80 -4.69
N THR A 31 24.43 0.57 -5.21
CA THR A 31 24.54 0.27 -6.65
C THR A 31 23.21 -0.21 -7.20
N HIS A 32 23.06 -0.24 -8.53
CA HIS A 32 21.88 -0.83 -9.16
C HIS A 32 21.68 -2.28 -8.69
N ALA A 33 20.43 -2.66 -8.42
CA ALA A 33 20.10 -4.04 -8.11
C ALA A 33 20.35 -4.92 -9.33
N ARG A 34 20.79 -6.16 -9.12
CA ARG A 34 20.87 -7.13 -10.23
C ARG A 34 19.47 -7.52 -10.65
N ASP A 35 19.29 -7.92 -11.90
CA ASP A 35 18.02 -8.44 -12.38
C ASP A 35 17.61 -9.65 -11.53
N GLY A 36 16.35 -9.64 -11.08
CA GLY A 36 15.81 -10.68 -10.20
C GLY A 36 16.37 -10.69 -8.77
N ALA A 37 17.15 -9.69 -8.34
CA ALA A 37 17.64 -9.60 -6.96
C ALA A 37 16.50 -9.51 -5.92
N TYR A 38 15.37 -8.92 -6.32
CA TYR A 38 14.16 -8.79 -5.53
C TYR A 38 12.97 -9.28 -6.36
N PRO A 39 12.81 -10.61 -6.50
CA PRO A 39 11.87 -11.19 -7.47
C PRO A 39 10.39 -10.91 -7.14
N TRP A 40 10.09 -10.47 -5.91
CA TRP A 40 8.76 -10.06 -5.49
C TRP A 40 8.38 -8.63 -5.90
N ILE A 41 9.32 -7.83 -6.43
CA ILE A 41 9.00 -6.46 -6.87
C ILE A 41 8.25 -6.53 -8.21
N ALA A 42 7.06 -5.95 -8.22
CA ALA A 42 6.28 -5.67 -9.42
C ALA A 42 6.02 -4.16 -9.53
N HIS A 43 5.70 -3.69 -10.74
CA HIS A 43 5.17 -2.35 -10.94
C HIS A 43 3.78 -2.41 -11.55
N ILE A 44 3.02 -1.35 -11.35
CA ILE A 44 1.73 -1.11 -11.98
C ILE A 44 1.86 0.18 -12.77
N LYS A 45 1.56 0.11 -14.06
CA LYS A 45 1.69 1.24 -14.98
C LYS A 45 0.30 1.64 -15.48
N TYR A 46 -0.06 2.89 -15.26
CA TYR A 46 -1.26 3.51 -15.83
C TYR A 46 -0.85 4.38 -16.99
N VAL A 47 -1.56 4.26 -18.11
CA VAL A 47 -1.34 5.07 -19.32
C VAL A 47 -2.69 5.60 -19.76
N SER A 48 -2.84 6.92 -19.76
CA SER A 48 -3.93 7.64 -20.43
C SER A 48 -3.34 8.59 -21.48
N GLU A 49 -4.20 9.23 -22.27
CA GLU A 49 -3.77 10.24 -23.25
C GLU A 49 -3.05 11.43 -22.60
N GLU A 50 -3.41 11.79 -21.36
CA GLU A 50 -2.89 12.96 -20.65
C GLU A 50 -1.75 12.63 -19.67
N LEU A 51 -1.70 11.41 -19.12
CA LEU A 51 -0.80 11.08 -18.01
C LEU A 51 -0.33 9.62 -18.03
N THR A 52 0.95 9.42 -17.71
CA THR A 52 1.48 8.11 -17.33
C THR A 52 1.88 8.14 -15.86
N SER A 53 1.37 7.21 -15.06
CA SER A 53 1.74 7.05 -13.65
C SER A 53 2.23 5.64 -13.35
N TYR A 54 3.03 5.53 -12.29
CA TYR A 54 3.65 4.27 -11.86
C TYR A 54 3.43 4.07 -10.37
N CYS A 55 3.09 2.84 -10.01
CA CYS A 55 3.04 2.35 -8.64
C CYS A 55 3.90 1.09 -8.49
N GLY A 56 4.31 0.79 -7.26
CA GLY A 56 4.92 -0.49 -6.92
C GLY A 56 3.88 -1.49 -6.42
N ALA A 57 4.18 -2.78 -6.55
CA ALA A 57 3.42 -3.87 -5.95
C ALA A 57 4.36 -4.98 -5.49
N THR A 58 3.88 -5.84 -4.59
CA THR A 58 4.62 -6.99 -4.06
C THR A 58 3.91 -8.28 -4.42
N ILE A 59 4.64 -9.23 -5.00
CA ILE A 59 4.16 -10.60 -5.21
C ILE A 59 4.12 -11.31 -3.86
N ILE A 60 2.92 -11.63 -3.38
CA ILE A 60 2.72 -12.34 -2.11
C ILE A 60 2.34 -13.81 -2.31
N SER A 61 1.93 -14.18 -3.53
CA SER A 61 1.74 -15.58 -3.93
C SER A 61 1.75 -15.73 -5.47
N ASN A 62 1.51 -16.95 -5.95
CA ASN A 62 1.34 -17.24 -7.38
C ASN A 62 0.13 -16.55 -8.04
N GLN A 63 -0.84 -16.07 -7.27
CA GLN A 63 -2.09 -15.46 -7.77
C GLN A 63 -2.40 -14.11 -7.12
N TRP A 64 -1.55 -13.63 -6.21
CA TRP A 64 -1.83 -12.45 -5.41
C TRP A 64 -0.67 -11.46 -5.47
N LEU A 65 -1.02 -10.22 -5.82
CA LEU A 65 -0.21 -9.03 -5.67
C LEU A 65 -0.78 -8.19 -4.53
N LEU A 66 0.09 -7.54 -3.78
CA LEU A 66 -0.26 -6.59 -2.74
C LEU A 66 0.22 -5.19 -3.13
N THR A 67 -0.65 -4.20 -3.02
CA THR A 67 -0.36 -2.80 -3.37
C THR A 67 -1.15 -1.84 -2.49
N ALA A 68 -0.95 -0.55 -2.67
CA ALA A 68 -1.79 0.48 -2.06
C ALA A 68 -3.12 0.64 -2.81
N ALA A 69 -4.19 0.99 -2.09
CA ALA A 69 -5.50 1.20 -2.67
C ALA A 69 -5.55 2.46 -3.54
N HIS A 70 -4.85 3.54 -3.14
CA HIS A 70 -4.76 4.77 -3.91
C HIS A 70 -4.10 4.57 -5.29
N CYS A 71 -3.28 3.53 -5.46
CA CYS A 71 -2.72 3.20 -6.76
C CYS A 71 -3.82 2.80 -7.74
N MET A 72 -4.90 2.17 -7.28
CA MET A 72 -6.00 1.69 -8.13
C MET A 72 -7.04 2.77 -8.46
N TRP A 73 -7.05 3.89 -7.73
CA TRP A 73 -7.83 5.10 -8.04
C TRP A 73 -6.92 6.31 -8.24
N PRO A 74 -6.22 6.44 -9.38
CA PRO A 74 -5.84 7.76 -9.81
C PRO A 74 -7.13 8.59 -9.93
N GLU A 75 -7.12 9.84 -9.47
CA GLU A 75 -8.28 10.77 -9.56
C GLU A 75 -8.80 10.99 -11.00
N LYS A 76 -8.15 10.40 -12.01
CA LYS A 76 -8.64 10.26 -13.37
C LYS A 76 -8.46 8.84 -13.89
N GLY A 77 -9.59 8.19 -14.17
CA GLY A 77 -9.77 7.19 -15.23
C GLY A 77 -9.01 5.88 -15.10
N PHE A 78 -9.66 4.85 -14.56
CA PHE A 78 -9.41 3.47 -15.01
C PHE A 78 -10.01 3.33 -16.42
N GLU A 79 -9.22 3.63 -17.45
CA GLU A 79 -9.53 3.11 -18.78
C GLU A 79 -9.10 1.65 -18.81
N ASN A 80 -10.07 0.76 -19.00
CA ASN A 80 -9.85 -0.66 -19.21
C ASN A 80 -9.29 -0.95 -20.62
N ASN A 81 -8.23 -0.25 -21.02
CA ASN A 81 -7.60 -0.43 -22.31
C ASN A 81 -6.59 -1.57 -22.24
N ARG A 82 -7.10 -2.74 -22.64
CA ARG A 82 -6.42 -4.02 -22.85
C ARG A 82 -5.17 -3.82 -23.72
N SER A 83 -4.06 -3.48 -23.08
CA SER A 83 -2.78 -3.24 -23.75
C SER A 83 -1.85 -4.41 -23.48
N ASN A 84 -1.63 -5.21 -24.52
CA ASN A 84 -0.54 -6.18 -24.57
C ASN A 84 0.79 -5.38 -24.58
N ALA A 85 1.36 -5.16 -23.41
CA ALA A 85 2.73 -4.64 -23.30
C ALA A 85 3.75 -5.78 -23.47
N ALA A 86 4.98 -5.45 -23.85
CA ALA A 86 6.02 -6.40 -24.26
C ALA A 86 6.68 -7.17 -23.09
N LYS A 87 6.79 -8.49 -23.22
CA LYS A 87 7.50 -9.52 -22.42
C LYS A 87 8.36 -9.06 -21.21
N ILE A 88 7.69 -8.55 -20.19
CA ILE A 88 7.88 -8.83 -18.76
C ILE A 88 6.64 -9.68 -18.40
N LEU A 89 6.62 -10.53 -17.36
CA LEU A 89 5.43 -11.35 -17.04
C LEU A 89 4.21 -10.42 -16.84
N HIS A 90 3.42 -10.22 -17.88
CA HIS A 90 2.24 -9.38 -17.85
C HIS A 90 1.09 -10.21 -17.34
N PHE A 91 0.75 -9.98 -16.07
CA PHE A 91 -0.40 -10.59 -15.44
C PHE A 91 -1.63 -9.76 -15.79
N HIS A 92 -2.67 -10.44 -16.25
CA HIS A 92 -4.00 -9.84 -16.33
C HIS A 92 -4.59 -9.85 -14.92
N LEU A 93 -4.93 -8.68 -14.37
CA LEU A 93 -5.66 -8.61 -13.11
C LEU A 93 -7.11 -9.00 -13.36
N GLU A 94 -7.53 -10.13 -12.80
CA GLU A 94 -8.93 -10.57 -12.88
C GLU A 94 -9.83 -9.79 -11.91
N LYS A 95 -9.28 -9.41 -10.74
CA LYS A 95 -10.02 -8.76 -9.67
C LYS A 95 -9.13 -7.83 -8.86
N ILE A 96 -9.70 -6.71 -8.45
CA ILE A 96 -9.12 -5.77 -7.48
C ILE A 96 -9.97 -5.85 -6.19
N ILE A 97 -9.34 -6.07 -5.04
CA ILE A 97 -10.03 -6.19 -3.75
C ILE A 97 -9.58 -5.07 -2.83
N LEU A 98 -10.44 -4.08 -2.63
CA LEU A 98 -10.10 -3.00 -1.72
C LEU A 98 -10.31 -3.38 -0.28
N HIS A 99 -9.47 -2.82 0.58
CA HIS A 99 -9.80 -2.77 1.98
C HIS A 99 -11.17 -2.07 2.17
N PRO A 100 -12.14 -2.72 2.85
CA PRO A 100 -13.51 -2.20 2.97
C PRO A 100 -13.63 -0.82 3.65
N ALA A 101 -12.67 -0.49 4.51
CA ALA A 101 -12.60 0.78 5.22
C ALA A 101 -11.77 1.86 4.51
N HIS A 102 -11.24 1.58 3.31
CA HIS A 102 -10.51 2.60 2.55
C HIS A 102 -11.47 3.69 2.05
N ALA A 103 -11.06 4.95 2.16
CA ALA A 103 -11.80 6.10 1.67
C ALA A 103 -10.95 6.88 0.67
N ILE A 104 -11.58 7.30 -0.43
CA ILE A 104 -10.92 8.08 -1.49
C ILE A 104 -10.32 9.36 -0.89
N GLY A 105 -9.07 9.67 -1.26
CA GLY A 105 -8.33 10.83 -0.75
C GLY A 105 -7.81 10.67 0.68
N LYS A 106 -7.91 9.47 1.29
CA LYS A 106 -7.32 9.15 2.58
C LYS A 106 -6.21 8.11 2.42
N MET A 107 -5.11 8.32 3.13
CA MET A 107 -3.99 7.35 3.22
C MET A 107 -4.19 6.32 4.35
N THR A 108 -5.39 6.24 4.92
CA THR A 108 -5.73 5.25 5.95
C THR A 108 -6.31 4.00 5.30
N GLN A 109 -5.95 2.83 5.84
CA GLN A 109 -6.34 1.52 5.30
C GLN A 109 -6.08 1.39 3.79
N ASP A 110 -4.97 1.96 3.35
CA ASP A 110 -4.60 2.12 1.95
C ASP A 110 -3.88 0.87 1.42
N LEU A 111 -4.63 -0.22 1.33
CA LEU A 111 -4.13 -1.54 0.94
C LEU A 111 -5.16 -2.25 0.05
N THR A 112 -4.67 -2.97 -0.96
CA THR A 112 -5.44 -3.70 -1.96
C THR A 112 -4.66 -4.89 -2.49
#